data_AF-A0A367XP63-F1
#
_entry.id   AF-A0A367XP63-F1
#
_cell.length_a   1.000
_cell.length_b   1.000
_cell.length_c   1.000
_cell.angle_alpha   90.00
_cell.angle_beta   90.00
_cell.angle_gamma   90.00
#
_symmetry.space_group_name_H-M   'P 1'
#
loop_
_entity.id
_entity.type
_entity.pdbx_description
1 polymer ?
#
loop_
_entity_poly.entity_id
_entity_poly.type
_entity_poly.pdbx_seq_one_letter_code
_entity_poly.pdbx_strand_id
1 'polypeptide(L)'
;MDESDEEYMGSKSPSSKLSSAIPEGTASPRDKNGVSTRTRSSRRGEVSDLKGANGYAWEDEYQRSWDIVKDDELGSNSFEAMVQSIIESRKKKIMKNPSTPFQRGIIRTLVIIIDGSLVMSEKDLRPNRLSMTLSYLQDFVTEFFDQNPISRLGIILMRNGIANLVSEVSGLPQYHVDKIRQLKARQHNRFEPKGDPSLQNSLEMARSLLKFNFGSTSNNTKNSKEVLVIFGALFTSDPGDIHRTIDNLIKDEIKVSVIGLSAQVAICQELVNRTNKEPRSTQSKHYGVIMNESHFKELLMDSVTPLPLTETEKRAQDAQTEDGGVPVLRMGFPSKVQPTLTSGVAGTDMIIEFPHLNASFPTQGSEESRDAVEIQNNRAIATASSSVIGYQCPQCKSKVCNLPTLCPVCGLMLILSTHLARSYHHLVPLAQFKEVPVAPVYDSEFCFGCQLRFPDGVKNGTHKGSLESMTSSRYRCLRCKQSFCINCDVFVHEVLHTCPGCENR
;
A
#
# COMPACT_ATOMS: atom_id res chain seq x y z
N MET A 1 -27.43 -66.43 13.64
CA MET A 1 -27.87 -67.51 12.74
C MET A 1 -29.11 -66.98 12.05
N ASP A 2 -29.07 -67.08 10.72
CA ASP A 2 -30.16 -67.06 9.74
C ASP A 2 -30.73 -65.70 9.27
N GLU A 3 -30.24 -65.29 8.08
CA GLU A 3 -30.94 -65.23 6.76
C GLU A 3 -32.42 -64.78 6.78
N SER A 4 -32.99 -64.00 5.84
CA SER A 4 -32.70 -63.74 4.41
C SER A 4 -33.62 -62.62 3.83
N ASP A 5 -33.13 -61.94 2.77
CA ASP A 5 -33.73 -61.42 1.50
C ASP A 5 -35.20 -60.88 1.44
N GLU A 6 -35.59 -59.82 0.70
CA GLU A 6 -35.40 -59.53 -0.74
C GLU A 6 -35.56 -58.02 -1.16
N GLU A 7 -34.79 -57.65 -2.19
CA GLU A 7 -34.99 -56.77 -3.37
C GLU A 7 -35.69 -55.38 -3.37
N TYR A 8 -34.98 -54.38 -3.90
CA TYR A 8 -35.48 -53.46 -4.95
C TYR A 8 -34.33 -52.90 -5.83
N MET A 9 -34.50 -52.99 -7.15
CA MET A 9 -33.55 -52.69 -8.24
C MET A 9 -33.55 -51.20 -8.66
N GLY A 10 -32.41 -50.70 -9.17
CA GLY A 10 -32.40 -49.42 -9.91
C GLY A 10 -31.07 -48.78 -10.32
N SER A 11 -30.47 -49.29 -11.41
CA SER A 11 -29.57 -48.61 -12.38
C SER A 11 -28.16 -48.12 -11.98
N LYS A 12 -27.15 -48.78 -12.57
CA LYS A 12 -25.76 -48.32 -12.72
C LYS A 12 -25.48 -47.97 -14.19
N SER A 13 -24.74 -46.88 -14.43
CA SER A 13 -24.10 -46.53 -15.70
C SER A 13 -22.79 -47.31 -15.86
N PRO A 14 -22.43 -47.85 -17.05
CA PRO A 14 -21.15 -48.51 -17.24
C PRO A 14 -20.11 -47.65 -17.97
N SER A 15 -18.86 -47.92 -17.60
CA SER A 15 -17.60 -47.42 -18.11
C SER A 15 -17.11 -48.15 -19.38
N SER A 16 -16.42 -47.41 -20.25
CA SER A 16 -15.22 -47.74 -21.06
C SER A 16 -14.92 -49.19 -21.49
N LYS A 17 -14.71 -49.38 -22.82
CA LYS A 17 -13.54 -49.98 -23.50
C LYS A 17 -13.83 -50.09 -25.01
N LEU A 18 -13.06 -49.42 -25.86
CA LEU A 18 -11.99 -49.96 -26.73
C LEU A 18 -12.38 -51.21 -27.55
N SER A 19 -12.39 -51.08 -28.87
CA SER A 19 -12.43 -52.19 -29.83
C SER A 19 -11.43 -51.95 -30.97
N SER A 20 -10.67 -53.02 -31.25
CA SER A 20 -9.74 -53.20 -32.35
C SER A 20 -10.34 -54.17 -33.37
N ALA A 21 -10.07 -53.99 -34.67
CA ALA A 21 -10.22 -55.05 -35.66
C ALA A 21 -9.34 -54.77 -36.90
N ILE A 22 -8.60 -55.79 -37.36
CA ILE A 22 -8.44 -56.29 -38.75
C ILE A 22 -7.54 -57.56 -38.68
N PRO A 23 -7.74 -58.60 -39.53
CA PRO A 23 -7.33 -59.98 -39.21
C PRO A 23 -6.29 -60.65 -40.15
N GLU A 24 -5.87 -61.84 -39.70
CA GLU A 24 -5.43 -63.06 -40.41
C GLU A 24 -4.02 -63.23 -41.04
N GLY A 25 -3.34 -64.34 -40.64
CA GLY A 25 -2.83 -65.32 -41.63
C GLY A 25 -1.34 -65.74 -41.66
N THR A 26 -0.87 -66.53 -40.69
CA THR A 26 0.06 -67.71 -40.80
C THR A 26 1.43 -67.66 -41.52
N ALA A 27 2.51 -67.94 -40.77
CA ALA A 27 3.53 -69.02 -40.98
C ALA A 27 4.95 -68.65 -40.46
N SER A 28 5.56 -69.51 -39.64
CA SER A 28 6.95 -69.44 -39.11
C SER A 28 7.90 -70.36 -39.94
N PRO A 29 9.20 -70.63 -39.61
CA PRO A 29 10.15 -70.02 -38.63
C PRO A 29 11.63 -69.87 -39.13
N ARG A 30 12.50 -69.25 -38.30
CA ARG A 30 13.93 -69.58 -37.97
C ARG A 30 15.01 -68.48 -38.12
N ASP A 31 15.71 -68.31 -36.98
CA ASP A 31 17.16 -68.20 -36.77
C ASP A 31 17.96 -66.88 -36.95
N LYS A 32 18.47 -66.43 -35.78
CA LYS A 32 19.86 -66.11 -35.39
C LYS A 32 20.38 -64.66 -35.39
N ASN A 33 20.72 -64.25 -34.16
CA ASN A 33 21.93 -63.55 -33.66
C ASN A 33 22.37 -62.20 -34.28
N GLY A 34 22.67 -61.22 -33.41
CA GLY A 34 23.72 -60.22 -33.72
C GLY A 34 23.68 -58.90 -32.96
N VAL A 35 24.43 -58.85 -31.86
CA VAL A 35 24.85 -57.73 -31.01
C VAL A 35 25.48 -56.51 -31.75
N SER A 36 25.17 -55.29 -31.27
CA SER A 36 25.93 -54.01 -31.23
C SER A 36 26.83 -53.60 -32.41
N THR A 37 26.71 -52.34 -32.87
CA THR A 37 27.82 -51.35 -32.76
C THR A 37 27.41 -49.92 -33.09
N ARG A 38 27.92 -48.99 -32.26
CA ARG A 38 27.96 -47.54 -32.47
C ARG A 38 28.88 -47.18 -33.65
N THR A 39 28.51 -46.18 -34.44
CA THR A 39 29.49 -45.34 -35.14
C THR A 39 29.12 -43.86 -34.99
N ARG A 40 29.96 -43.13 -34.22
CA ARG A 40 30.15 -41.69 -34.36
C ARG A 40 30.85 -41.47 -35.69
N SER A 41 30.31 -40.63 -36.57
CA SER A 41 31.12 -39.99 -37.60
C SER A 41 30.98 -38.47 -37.45
N SER A 42 32.14 -37.84 -37.35
CA SER A 42 32.35 -36.41 -37.28
C SER A 42 32.12 -35.78 -38.65
N ARG A 43 31.32 -34.70 -38.70
CA ARG A 43 31.48 -33.66 -39.72
C ARG A 43 31.44 -32.29 -39.06
N ARG A 44 32.61 -31.65 -39.06
CA ARG A 44 32.74 -30.19 -39.11
C ARG A 44 32.29 -29.74 -40.50
N GLY A 45 31.37 -28.79 -40.55
CA GLY A 45 30.90 -28.14 -41.76
C GLY A 45 30.11 -26.90 -41.35
N GLU A 46 30.43 -25.78 -41.97
CA GLU A 46 30.00 -24.42 -41.63
C GLU A 46 28.49 -24.23 -41.53
N VAL A 47 28.12 -23.25 -40.70
CA VAL A 47 26.80 -22.64 -40.63
C VAL A 47 26.51 -22.01 -42.00
N SER A 48 25.67 -22.67 -42.79
CA SER A 48 25.09 -22.08 -44.00
C SER A 48 23.60 -21.85 -43.80
N ASP A 49 23.25 -20.59 -43.99
CA ASP A 49 21.95 -19.97 -44.12
C ASP A 49 20.77 -20.89 -44.51
N LEU A 50 19.70 -20.76 -43.72
CA LEU A 50 18.34 -20.41 -44.19
C LEU A 50 18.04 -20.80 -45.64
N LYS A 51 17.73 -22.07 -45.89
CA LYS A 51 16.88 -22.52 -47.01
C LYS A 51 16.54 -23.99 -46.85
N GLY A 52 15.41 -24.26 -46.20
CA GLY A 52 14.91 -25.63 -46.06
C GLY A 52 13.71 -25.82 -45.14
N ALA A 53 12.96 -24.78 -44.78
CA ALA A 53 11.67 -24.95 -44.12
C ALA A 53 10.56 -24.73 -45.17
N ASN A 54 10.29 -25.75 -45.98
CA ASN A 54 9.04 -25.84 -46.74
C ASN A 54 7.95 -26.37 -45.79
N GLY A 55 7.61 -25.55 -44.81
CA GLY A 55 6.50 -25.76 -43.90
C GLY A 55 5.88 -24.42 -43.53
N TYR A 56 4.56 -24.40 -43.35
CA TYR A 56 3.90 -23.20 -42.85
C TYR A 56 4.41 -22.87 -41.44
N ALA A 57 4.37 -21.60 -41.01
CA ALA A 57 4.85 -21.19 -39.68
C ALA A 57 4.15 -21.89 -38.49
N TRP A 58 3.07 -22.64 -38.72
CA TRP A 58 2.38 -23.49 -37.74
C TRP A 58 2.79 -24.97 -37.78
N GLU A 59 3.57 -25.38 -38.79
CA GLU A 59 4.21 -26.70 -38.92
C GLU A 59 5.60 -26.72 -38.27
N ASP A 60 6.10 -25.57 -37.79
CA ASP A 60 7.33 -25.48 -37.02
C ASP A 60 7.13 -26.17 -35.66
N GLU A 61 8.09 -26.99 -35.25
CA GLU A 61 8.02 -27.74 -34.00
C GLU A 61 7.87 -26.75 -32.84
N TYR A 62 6.85 -26.94 -31.98
CA TYR A 62 6.57 -26.06 -30.85
C TYR A 62 7.79 -25.97 -29.92
N GLN A 63 8.64 -24.98 -30.17
CA GLN A 63 9.73 -24.64 -29.28
C GLN A 63 9.12 -24.01 -28.04
N ARG A 64 9.33 -24.64 -26.89
CA ARG A 64 8.84 -24.07 -25.64
C ARG A 64 9.59 -22.77 -25.42
N SER A 65 8.90 -21.73 -24.99
CA SER A 65 9.52 -20.42 -24.71
C SER A 65 10.73 -20.49 -23.76
N TRP A 66 10.82 -21.53 -22.92
CA TRP A 66 11.93 -21.80 -22.01
C TRP A 66 13.13 -22.51 -22.66
N ASP A 67 12.97 -23.13 -23.83
CA ASP A 67 14.08 -23.76 -24.59
C ASP A 67 14.94 -22.72 -25.32
N ILE A 68 14.38 -21.52 -25.54
CA ILE A 68 15.07 -20.34 -26.12
C ILE A 68 15.90 -19.62 -25.05
N VAL A 69 15.45 -19.67 -23.80
CA VAL A 69 16.23 -19.20 -22.64
C VAL A 69 17.23 -20.30 -22.26
N LYS A 70 18.16 -20.61 -23.18
CA LYS A 70 19.38 -21.30 -22.79
C LYS A 70 20.24 -20.30 -22.03
N ASP A 71 20.78 -20.72 -20.90
CA ASP A 71 21.92 -20.05 -20.31
C ASP A 71 22.98 -19.95 -21.41
N ASP A 72 23.30 -18.73 -21.85
CA ASP A 72 24.53 -18.50 -22.60
C ASP A 72 25.66 -19.17 -21.80
N GLU A 73 26.54 -19.95 -22.46
CA GLU A 73 27.59 -20.77 -21.84
C GLU A 73 28.58 -19.98 -20.92
N LEU A 74 28.35 -18.67 -20.77
CA LEU A 74 28.91 -17.77 -19.77
C LEU A 74 27.77 -17.30 -18.83
N GLY A 75 27.37 -18.13 -17.87
CA GLY A 75 26.35 -17.86 -16.84
C GLY A 75 26.64 -16.70 -15.89
N SER A 76 27.53 -15.77 -16.28
CA SER A 76 27.88 -14.53 -15.57
C SER A 76 26.94 -13.38 -15.89
N ASN A 77 26.35 -13.35 -17.08
CA ASN A 77 25.56 -12.22 -17.57
C ASN A 77 24.14 -12.16 -16.99
N SER A 78 23.55 -13.31 -16.62
CA SER A 78 22.19 -13.37 -16.05
C SER A 78 22.14 -12.80 -14.63
N PHE A 79 23.18 -13.04 -13.83
CA PHE A 79 23.28 -12.49 -12.47
C PHE A 79 23.59 -10.99 -12.49
N GLU A 80 24.51 -10.54 -13.35
CA GLU A 80 24.82 -9.11 -13.48
C GLU A 80 23.59 -8.32 -13.97
N ALA A 81 22.85 -8.83 -14.95
CA ALA A 81 21.60 -8.23 -15.42
C ALA A 81 20.52 -8.18 -14.31
N MET A 82 20.41 -9.23 -13.49
CA MET A 82 19.48 -9.24 -12.35
C MET A 82 19.86 -8.19 -11.31
N VAL A 83 21.14 -8.10 -10.95
CA VAL A 83 21.65 -7.09 -10.00
C VAL A 83 21.46 -5.67 -10.55
N GLN A 84 21.74 -5.45 -11.83
CA GLN A 84 21.48 -4.17 -12.49
C GLN A 84 19.99 -3.81 -12.46
N SER A 85 19.09 -4.76 -12.70
CA SER A 85 17.63 -4.52 -12.61
C SER A 85 17.18 -4.16 -11.18
N ILE A 86 17.79 -4.76 -10.15
CA ILE A 86 17.53 -4.42 -8.74
C ILE A 86 18.06 -3.00 -8.43
N ILE A 87 19.22 -2.64 -8.93
CA ILE A 87 19.78 -1.28 -8.75
C ILE A 87 18.92 -0.26 -9.49
N GLU A 88 18.50 -0.55 -10.72
CA GLU A 88 17.68 0.34 -11.53
C GLU A 88 16.28 0.53 -10.93
N SER A 89 15.65 -0.52 -10.41
CA SER A 89 14.37 -0.41 -9.71
C SER A 89 14.48 0.43 -8.43
N ARG A 90 15.57 0.29 -7.67
CA ARG A 90 15.86 1.17 -6.51
C ARG A 90 16.10 2.63 -6.93
N LYS A 91 16.87 2.87 -8.00
CA LYS A 91 17.06 4.21 -8.56
C LYS A 91 15.74 4.82 -9.02
N LYS A 92 14.88 4.05 -9.70
CA LYS A 92 13.53 4.49 -10.13
C LYS A 92 12.68 4.94 -8.94
N LYS A 93 12.75 4.26 -7.80
CA LYS A 93 12.04 4.69 -6.57
C LYS A 93 12.52 6.05 -6.05
N ILE A 94 13.83 6.28 -6.05
CA ILE A 94 14.40 7.58 -5.64
C ILE A 94 14.01 8.68 -6.63
N MET A 95 14.04 8.39 -7.94
CA MET A 95 13.65 9.34 -8.99
C MET A 95 12.16 9.64 -9.05
N LYS A 96 11.29 8.75 -8.54
CA LYS A 96 9.82 8.96 -8.48
C LYS A 96 9.45 10.11 -7.54
N ASN A 97 10.25 10.39 -6.51
CA ASN A 97 10.00 11.48 -5.58
C ASN A 97 10.68 12.77 -6.08
N PRO A 98 9.93 13.72 -6.67
CA PRO A 98 10.53 14.96 -7.13
C PRO A 98 11.10 15.72 -5.93
N SER A 99 12.39 16.08 -6.01
CA SER A 99 13.12 16.87 -5.01
C SER A 99 12.65 18.33 -4.92
N THR A 100 11.68 18.72 -5.75
CA THR A 100 11.10 20.06 -5.73
C THR A 100 10.13 20.20 -4.55
N PRO A 101 10.38 21.14 -3.63
CA PRO A 101 9.47 21.37 -2.51
C PRO A 101 8.14 21.91 -3.05
N PHE A 102 7.08 21.12 -2.89
CA PHE A 102 5.71 21.54 -3.17
C PHE A 102 4.99 21.89 -1.88
N GLN A 103 4.07 22.85 -1.93
CA GLN A 103 3.13 23.06 -0.84
C GLN A 103 2.19 21.85 -0.80
N ARG A 104 2.17 21.13 0.32
CA ARG A 104 1.37 19.92 0.54
C ARG A 104 0.37 20.12 1.66
N GLY A 105 -0.78 19.45 1.57
CA GLY A 105 -1.77 19.40 2.65
C GLY A 105 -1.37 18.35 3.69
N ILE A 106 -0.67 18.75 4.75
CA ILE A 106 -0.19 17.81 5.79
C ILE A 106 -1.37 17.25 6.60
N ILE A 107 -2.38 18.08 6.87
CA ILE A 107 -3.60 17.66 7.55
C ILE A 107 -4.56 17.12 6.50
N ARG A 108 -4.52 15.80 6.29
CA ARG A 108 -5.38 15.11 5.32
C ARG A 108 -6.36 14.19 6.00
N THR A 109 -7.57 14.10 5.44
CA THR A 109 -8.54 13.06 5.78
C THR A 109 -8.74 12.18 4.56
N LEU A 110 -8.31 10.93 4.69
CA LEU A 110 -8.36 9.93 3.64
C LEU A 110 -9.50 8.95 3.93
N VAL A 111 -10.42 8.79 2.98
CA VAL A 111 -11.44 7.74 3.03
C VAL A 111 -11.07 6.67 2.00
N ILE A 112 -10.86 5.45 2.46
CA ILE A 112 -10.59 4.30 1.60
C ILE A 112 -11.91 3.60 1.29
N ILE A 113 -12.21 3.45 0.01
CA ILE A 113 -13.35 2.68 -0.49
C ILE A 113 -12.81 1.38 -1.07
N ILE A 114 -13.27 0.25 -0.53
CA ILE A 114 -12.83 -1.09 -0.93
C ILE A 114 -13.97 -1.74 -1.72
N ASP A 115 -13.64 -2.29 -2.88
CA ASP A 115 -14.53 -3.20 -3.60
C ASP A 115 -14.66 -4.54 -2.85
N GLY A 116 -15.90 -4.91 -2.53
CA GLY A 116 -16.28 -6.19 -1.92
C GLY A 116 -17.30 -6.95 -2.77
N SER A 117 -17.31 -6.73 -4.08
CA SER A 117 -18.15 -7.42 -5.05
C SER A 117 -17.69 -8.86 -5.29
N LEU A 118 -18.50 -9.65 -6.00
CA LEU A 118 -18.19 -11.04 -6.35
C LEU A 118 -16.83 -11.19 -7.06
N VAL A 119 -16.45 -10.22 -7.89
CA VAL A 119 -15.18 -10.18 -8.65
C VAL A 119 -13.96 -10.28 -7.73
N MET A 120 -14.07 -9.78 -6.51
CA MET A 120 -12.99 -9.81 -5.52
C MET A 120 -12.74 -11.20 -4.93
N SER A 121 -13.59 -12.18 -5.25
CA SER A 121 -13.39 -13.60 -4.92
C SER A 121 -12.41 -14.30 -5.86
N GLU A 122 -12.09 -13.68 -7.01
CA GLU A 122 -11.19 -14.26 -8.01
C GLU A 122 -9.77 -14.44 -7.46
N LYS A 123 -9.08 -15.46 -7.99
CA LYS A 123 -7.76 -15.93 -7.54
C LYS A 123 -6.60 -15.36 -8.37
N ASP A 124 -6.78 -14.17 -8.91
CA ASP A 124 -5.75 -13.44 -9.66
C ASP A 124 -4.58 -13.05 -8.73
N LEU A 125 -4.92 -12.52 -7.55
CA LEU A 125 -3.99 -12.34 -6.42
C LEU A 125 -4.20 -13.48 -5.42
N ARG A 126 -3.12 -13.97 -4.81
CA ARG A 126 -3.21 -15.13 -3.89
C ARG A 126 -3.49 -14.68 -2.44
N PRO A 127 -4.42 -15.34 -1.70
CA PRO A 127 -5.33 -16.41 -2.13
C PRO A 127 -6.57 -15.94 -2.90
N ASN A 128 -7.03 -14.71 -2.67
CA ASN A 128 -8.03 -14.00 -3.47
C ASN A 128 -7.73 -12.50 -3.45
N ARG A 129 -8.31 -11.75 -4.39
CA ARG A 129 -8.12 -10.28 -4.49
C ARG A 129 -8.46 -9.56 -3.18
N LEU A 130 -9.58 -9.90 -2.54
CA LEU A 130 -10.00 -9.25 -1.30
C LEU A 130 -9.03 -9.51 -0.13
N SER A 131 -8.63 -10.74 0.14
CA SER A 131 -7.74 -11.06 1.26
C SER A 131 -6.36 -10.41 1.08
N MET A 132 -5.88 -10.33 -0.16
CA MET A 132 -4.62 -9.67 -0.46
C MET A 132 -4.74 -8.15 -0.23
N THR A 133 -5.81 -7.54 -0.76
CA THR A 133 -6.13 -6.13 -0.53
C THR A 133 -6.23 -5.79 0.96
N LEU A 134 -6.94 -6.58 1.76
CA LEU A 134 -7.05 -6.37 3.20
C LEU A 134 -5.72 -6.54 3.95
N SER A 135 -4.82 -7.40 3.46
CA SER A 135 -3.50 -7.59 4.08
C SER A 135 -2.60 -6.40 3.78
N TYR A 136 -2.56 -5.94 2.52
CA TYR A 136 -1.82 -4.73 2.15
C TYR A 136 -2.39 -3.46 2.78
N LEU A 137 -3.71 -3.41 3.02
CA LEU A 137 -4.32 -2.31 3.75
C LEU A 137 -3.89 -2.26 5.22
N GLN A 138 -3.62 -3.38 5.89
CA GLN A 138 -3.08 -3.36 7.27
C GLN A 138 -1.69 -2.73 7.31
N ASP A 139 -0.83 -3.12 6.36
CA ASP A 139 0.50 -2.54 6.20
C ASP A 139 0.39 -1.04 5.87
N PHE A 140 -0.48 -0.69 4.91
CA PHE A 140 -0.73 0.69 4.52
C PHE A 140 -1.22 1.56 5.67
N VAL A 141 -2.16 1.08 6.50
CA VAL A 141 -2.65 1.85 7.66
C VAL A 141 -1.50 2.17 8.61
N THR A 142 -0.64 1.19 8.87
CA THR A 142 0.51 1.37 9.76
C THR A 142 1.48 2.40 9.19
N GLU A 143 1.86 2.25 7.92
CA GLU A 143 2.77 3.18 7.22
C GLU A 143 2.14 4.58 7.08
N PHE A 144 0.85 4.66 6.77
CA PHE A 144 0.12 5.91 6.59
C PHE A 144 0.16 6.77 7.85
N PHE A 145 -0.11 6.18 9.02
CA PHE A 145 -0.03 6.88 10.30
C PHE A 145 1.41 7.08 10.78
N ASP A 146 2.36 6.27 10.32
CA ASP A 146 3.77 6.47 10.62
C ASP A 146 4.36 7.67 9.87
N GLN A 147 3.93 7.93 8.63
CA GLN A 147 4.34 9.12 7.88
C GLN A 147 3.45 10.34 8.17
N ASN A 148 2.14 10.11 8.41
CA ASN A 148 1.14 11.14 8.58
C ASN A 148 0.38 10.99 9.92
N PRO A 149 1.00 11.34 11.06
CA PRO A 149 0.40 11.10 12.37
C PRO A 149 -0.84 11.96 12.62
N ILE A 150 -0.91 13.18 12.08
CA ILE A 150 -2.03 14.12 12.29
C ILE A 150 -3.21 13.90 11.34
N SER A 151 -3.09 12.93 10.44
CA SER A 151 -4.12 12.60 9.46
C SER A 151 -5.22 11.75 10.06
N ARG A 152 -6.34 11.66 9.35
CA ARG A 152 -7.45 10.78 9.70
C ARG A 152 -7.75 9.83 8.57
N LEU A 153 -8.19 8.64 8.94
CA LEU A 153 -8.55 7.59 8.00
C LEU A 153 -9.98 7.12 8.27
N GLY A 154 -10.75 6.82 7.21
CA GLY A 154 -12.00 6.08 7.28
C GLY A 154 -12.04 4.97 6.24
N ILE A 155 -12.82 3.91 6.48
CA ILE A 155 -12.89 2.74 5.58
C ILE A 155 -14.35 2.40 5.26
N ILE A 156 -14.67 2.33 3.97
CA ILE A 156 -15.96 1.96 3.40
C ILE A 156 -15.80 0.71 2.54
N LEU A 157 -16.78 -0.20 2.60
CA LEU A 157 -16.84 -1.41 1.79
C LEU A 157 -18.07 -1.37 0.86
N MET A 158 -17.84 -1.54 -0.44
CA MET A 158 -18.92 -1.70 -1.43
C MET A 158 -19.31 -3.17 -1.51
N ARG A 159 -20.56 -3.51 -1.21
CA ARG A 159 -21.04 -4.91 -1.23
C ARG A 159 -22.54 -4.95 -1.47
N ASN A 160 -23.04 -5.90 -2.26
CA ASN A 160 -24.47 -6.06 -2.56
C ASN A 160 -25.16 -4.77 -3.07
N GLY A 161 -24.48 -3.97 -3.89
CA GLY A 161 -25.00 -2.71 -4.42
C GLY A 161 -25.13 -1.58 -3.38
N ILE A 162 -24.64 -1.78 -2.15
CA ILE A 162 -24.67 -0.79 -1.08
C ILE A 162 -23.26 -0.45 -0.56
N ALA A 163 -23.13 0.74 0.01
CA ALA A 163 -21.91 1.15 0.72
C ALA A 163 -22.08 0.90 2.21
N ASN A 164 -21.17 0.13 2.81
CA ASN A 164 -21.15 -0.18 4.23
C ASN A 164 -19.96 0.53 4.90
N LEU A 165 -20.23 1.28 5.96
CA LEU A 165 -19.17 1.87 6.79
C LEU A 165 -18.54 0.79 7.67
N VAL A 166 -17.25 0.51 7.45
CA VAL A 166 -16.50 -0.48 8.23
C VAL A 166 -15.82 0.18 9.41
N SER A 167 -15.15 1.30 9.14
CA SER A 167 -14.37 2.05 10.10
C SER A 167 -14.69 3.53 9.98
N GLU A 168 -15.11 4.13 11.10
CA GLU A 168 -15.36 5.57 11.17
C GLU A 168 -14.07 6.37 11.02
N VAL A 169 -14.21 7.65 10.66
CA VAL A 169 -13.06 8.55 10.47
C VAL A 169 -12.38 8.79 11.81
N SER A 170 -11.20 8.20 11.99
CA SER A 170 -10.42 8.33 13.23
C SER A 170 -8.92 8.39 12.95
N GLY A 171 -8.18 8.95 13.91
CA GLY A 171 -6.72 9.04 13.88
C GLY A 171 -5.99 7.90 14.59
N LEU A 172 -6.69 6.84 15.01
CA LEU A 172 -6.10 5.74 15.78
C LEU A 172 -5.80 4.54 14.86
N PRO A 173 -4.53 4.15 14.66
CA PRO A 173 -4.17 3.07 13.73
C PRO A 173 -4.78 1.72 14.15
N GLN A 174 -4.73 1.39 15.44
CA GLN A 174 -5.20 0.10 15.97
C GLN A 174 -6.70 -0.12 15.72
N TYR A 175 -7.51 0.95 15.81
CA TYR A 175 -8.93 0.87 15.52
C TYR A 175 -9.20 0.37 14.10
N HIS A 176 -8.49 0.91 13.10
CA HIS A 176 -8.60 0.49 11.72
C HIS A 176 -8.07 -0.92 11.48
N VAL A 177 -6.91 -1.25 12.06
CA VAL A 177 -6.29 -2.58 11.94
C VAL A 177 -7.21 -3.66 12.52
N ASP A 178 -7.82 -3.42 13.68
CA ASP A 178 -8.74 -4.37 14.32
C ASP A 178 -10.00 -4.57 13.48
N LYS A 179 -10.55 -3.50 12.89
CA LYS A 179 -11.69 -3.60 11.96
C LYS A 179 -11.33 -4.39 10.70
N ILE A 180 -10.15 -4.17 10.12
CA ILE A 180 -9.68 -4.96 8.97
C ILE A 180 -9.45 -6.42 9.37
N ARG A 181 -8.92 -6.69 10.58
CA ARG A 181 -8.76 -8.04 11.10
C ARG A 181 -10.10 -8.74 11.28
N GLN A 182 -11.13 -8.03 11.75
CA GLN A 182 -12.51 -8.52 11.82
C GLN A 182 -13.09 -8.84 10.45
N LEU A 183 -12.82 -8.02 9.42
CA LEU A 183 -13.21 -8.31 8.04
C LEU A 183 -12.51 -9.56 7.48
N LYS A 184 -11.25 -9.79 7.85
CA LYS A 184 -10.46 -10.94 7.41
C LYS A 184 -10.83 -12.23 8.17
N ALA A 185 -11.32 -12.13 9.41
CA ALA A 185 -11.68 -13.25 10.24
C ALA A 185 -12.88 -14.03 9.65
N ARG A 186 -12.62 -15.24 9.17
CA ARG A 186 -13.59 -16.11 8.46
C ARG A 186 -14.73 -16.66 9.34
N GLN A 187 -14.78 -16.32 10.63
CA GLN A 187 -15.63 -17.04 11.58
C GLN A 187 -17.13 -16.76 11.42
N HIS A 188 -17.52 -15.74 10.66
CA HIS A 188 -18.90 -15.62 10.16
C HIS A 188 -18.87 -15.03 8.75
N ASN A 189 -19.56 -15.65 7.79
CA ASN A 189 -19.76 -15.26 6.37
C ASN A 189 -20.33 -13.83 6.13
N ARG A 190 -20.22 -12.93 7.11
CA ARG A 190 -20.85 -11.61 7.11
C ARG A 190 -20.27 -10.68 6.05
N PHE A 191 -18.98 -10.80 5.72
CA PHE A 191 -18.30 -9.89 4.79
C PHE A 191 -17.59 -10.59 3.64
N GLU A 192 -18.01 -11.81 3.29
CA GLU A 192 -17.56 -12.43 2.04
C GLU A 192 -17.94 -11.58 0.83
N PRO A 193 -17.05 -11.46 -0.16
CA PRO A 193 -17.29 -10.68 -1.36
C PRO A 193 -18.52 -11.19 -2.12
N LYS A 194 -19.58 -10.37 -2.19
CA LYS A 194 -20.88 -10.75 -2.77
C LYS A 194 -21.56 -9.55 -3.40
N GLY A 195 -22.37 -9.85 -4.43
CA GLY A 195 -23.11 -8.87 -5.20
C GLY A 195 -22.21 -7.92 -5.98
N ASP A 196 -22.77 -6.76 -6.31
CA ASP A 196 -22.14 -5.78 -7.19
C ASP A 196 -21.59 -4.58 -6.41
N PRO A 197 -20.60 -3.85 -6.94
CA PRO A 197 -20.13 -2.62 -6.32
C PRO A 197 -21.04 -1.43 -6.65
N SER A 198 -21.08 -0.43 -5.76
CA SER A 198 -21.78 0.85 -6.00
C SER A 198 -20.86 2.02 -5.65
N LEU A 199 -20.36 2.69 -6.68
CA LEU A 199 -19.51 3.87 -6.56
C LEU A 199 -20.29 5.09 -6.09
N GLN A 200 -21.52 5.29 -6.56
CA GLN A 200 -22.32 6.45 -6.18
C GLN A 200 -22.60 6.46 -4.68
N ASN A 201 -23.13 5.37 -4.13
CA ASN A 201 -23.47 5.26 -2.70
C ASN A 201 -22.23 5.43 -1.82
N SER A 202 -21.10 4.86 -2.25
CA SER A 202 -19.84 4.96 -1.49
C SER A 202 -19.23 6.36 -1.54
N LEU A 203 -19.30 7.06 -2.67
CA LEU A 203 -18.86 8.44 -2.81
C LEU A 203 -19.75 9.42 -2.02
N GLU A 204 -21.06 9.22 -1.98
CA GLU A 204 -21.99 10.03 -1.17
C GLU A 204 -21.77 9.83 0.34
N MET A 205 -21.53 8.59 0.76
CA MET A 205 -21.14 8.28 2.13
C MET A 205 -19.78 8.92 2.48
N ALA A 206 -18.77 8.76 1.62
CA ALA A 206 -17.46 9.38 1.81
C ALA A 206 -17.55 10.91 1.91
N ARG A 207 -18.34 11.53 1.03
CA ARG A 207 -18.63 12.97 1.05
C ARG A 207 -19.23 13.40 2.39
N SER A 208 -20.16 12.63 2.93
CA SER A 208 -20.81 12.92 4.21
C SER A 208 -19.83 12.83 5.38
N LEU A 209 -18.98 11.79 5.40
CA LEU A 209 -17.90 11.64 6.40
C LEU A 209 -16.88 12.78 6.32
N LEU A 210 -16.52 13.21 5.11
CA LEU A 210 -15.59 14.31 4.85
C LEU A 210 -16.21 15.70 5.13
N LYS A 211 -17.52 15.80 5.35
CA LYS A 211 -18.18 17.04 5.78
C LYS A 211 -18.42 17.10 7.27
N PHE A 212 -18.99 16.04 7.84
CA PHE A 212 -19.51 16.04 9.21
C PHE A 212 -18.40 16.11 10.28
N ASN A 213 -17.25 15.46 10.04
CA ASN A 213 -16.14 15.41 11.00
C ASN A 213 -15.43 16.75 11.24
N PHE A 214 -15.83 17.82 10.55
CA PHE A 214 -15.21 19.14 10.67
C PHE A 214 -16.02 20.15 11.49
N GLY A 215 -17.18 19.76 12.03
CA GLY A 215 -17.94 20.58 12.97
C GLY A 215 -18.55 21.84 12.32
N SER A 216 -19.66 22.31 12.90
CA SER A 216 -20.36 23.50 12.41
C SER A 216 -19.67 24.83 12.82
N THR A 217 -18.56 24.76 13.54
CA THR A 217 -17.78 25.93 13.93
C THR A 217 -16.92 26.36 12.75
N SER A 218 -17.40 27.38 12.02
CA SER A 218 -16.80 28.41 11.14
C SER A 218 -15.29 28.48 10.82
N ASN A 219 -14.43 27.59 11.33
CA ASN A 219 -13.04 27.44 10.92
C ASN A 219 -13.00 26.44 9.77
N ASN A 220 -13.41 26.92 8.59
CA ASN A 220 -13.34 26.24 7.30
C ASN A 220 -11.86 26.11 6.85
N THR A 221 -11.02 25.52 7.69
CA THR A 221 -9.56 25.49 7.53
C THR A 221 -9.17 24.26 6.71
N LYS A 222 -9.11 24.45 5.39
CA LYS A 222 -8.23 23.82 4.38
C LYS A 222 -7.54 22.47 4.74
N ASN A 223 -8.28 21.49 5.25
CA ASN A 223 -7.79 20.10 5.32
C ASN A 223 -7.96 19.46 3.94
N SER A 224 -6.96 18.71 3.47
CA SER A 224 -7.14 18.00 2.21
C SER A 224 -8.12 16.84 2.42
N LYS A 225 -9.15 16.81 1.58
CA LYS A 225 -10.18 15.78 1.58
C LYS A 225 -9.88 14.84 0.44
N GLU A 226 -9.62 13.58 0.77
CA GLU A 226 -9.08 12.63 -0.19
C GLU A 226 -9.85 11.32 -0.09
N VAL A 227 -10.10 10.73 -1.26
CA VAL A 227 -10.76 9.43 -1.38
C VAL A 227 -9.89 8.51 -2.22
N LEU A 228 -9.53 7.36 -1.67
CA LEU A 228 -8.82 6.30 -2.37
C LEU A 228 -9.78 5.15 -2.64
N VAL A 229 -10.06 4.88 -3.92
CA VAL A 229 -10.94 3.76 -4.31
C VAL A 229 -10.07 2.61 -4.82
N ILE A 230 -10.20 1.44 -4.21
CA ILE A 230 -9.62 0.19 -4.70
C ILE A 230 -10.73 -0.56 -5.43
N PHE A 231 -10.67 -0.54 -6.75
CA PHE A 231 -11.74 -1.01 -7.64
C PHE A 231 -11.33 -2.28 -8.37
N GLY A 232 -12.01 -3.38 -8.10
CA GLY A 232 -11.71 -4.69 -8.70
C GLY A 232 -12.60 -5.01 -9.89
N ALA A 233 -13.88 -4.66 -9.80
CA ALA A 233 -14.84 -4.85 -10.88
C ALA A 233 -14.54 -3.98 -12.10
N LEU A 234 -15.15 -4.32 -13.24
CA LEU A 234 -15.10 -3.53 -14.47
C LEU A 234 -16.37 -2.70 -14.69
N PHE A 235 -17.36 -2.85 -13.82
CA PHE A 235 -18.64 -2.18 -13.86
C PHE A 235 -19.05 -1.75 -12.45
N THR A 236 -19.98 -0.80 -12.36
CA THR A 236 -20.60 -0.34 -11.11
C THR A 236 -22.11 -0.38 -11.28
N SER A 237 -22.83 -0.70 -10.20
CA SER A 237 -24.29 -0.73 -10.15
C SER A 237 -24.75 0.41 -9.25
N ASP A 238 -25.13 1.52 -9.88
CA ASP A 238 -25.48 2.77 -9.22
C ASP A 238 -26.95 3.13 -9.45
N PRO A 239 -27.67 3.66 -8.43
CA PRO A 239 -29.09 3.94 -8.53
C PRO A 239 -29.43 5.16 -9.40
N GLY A 240 -28.49 6.09 -9.58
CA GLY A 240 -28.69 7.32 -10.33
C GLY A 240 -27.50 7.73 -11.20
N ASP A 241 -27.52 8.99 -11.64
CA ASP A 241 -26.46 9.55 -12.47
C ASP A 241 -25.23 9.93 -11.64
N ILE A 242 -24.17 9.13 -11.77
CA ILE A 242 -22.89 9.35 -11.09
C ILE A 242 -22.22 10.68 -11.46
N HIS A 243 -22.51 11.26 -12.64
CA HIS A 243 -21.90 12.54 -13.04
C HIS A 243 -22.34 13.69 -12.14
N ARG A 244 -23.56 13.64 -11.59
CA ARG A 244 -24.03 14.61 -10.58
C ARG A 244 -23.28 14.46 -9.26
N THR A 245 -22.95 13.23 -8.87
CA THR A 245 -22.13 12.96 -7.68
C THR A 245 -20.72 13.47 -7.89
N ILE A 246 -20.15 13.30 -9.10
CA ILE A 246 -18.85 13.90 -9.48
C ILE A 246 -18.90 15.43 -9.35
N ASP A 247 -19.94 16.09 -9.87
CA ASP A 247 -20.11 17.55 -9.73
C ASP A 247 -20.15 17.99 -8.27
N ASN A 248 -20.83 17.22 -7.42
CA ASN A 248 -20.93 17.47 -6.00
C ASN A 248 -19.60 17.30 -5.27
N LEU A 249 -18.78 16.33 -5.66
CA LEU A 249 -17.43 16.14 -5.11
C LEU A 249 -16.50 17.30 -5.49
N ILE A 250 -16.59 17.79 -6.73
CA ILE A 250 -15.81 18.95 -7.20
C ILE A 250 -16.18 20.21 -6.41
N LYS A 251 -17.49 20.44 -6.20
CA LYS A 251 -17.98 21.58 -5.39
C LYS A 251 -17.45 21.56 -3.96
N ASP A 252 -17.23 20.37 -3.40
CA ASP A 252 -16.74 20.20 -2.03
C ASP A 252 -15.21 20.07 -1.92
N GLU A 253 -14.51 20.23 -3.05
CA GLU A 253 -13.04 20.14 -3.19
C GLU A 253 -12.46 18.80 -2.70
N ILE A 254 -13.13 17.70 -3.05
CA ILE A 254 -12.69 16.35 -2.70
C ILE A 254 -11.84 15.78 -3.84
N LYS A 255 -10.59 15.40 -3.54
CA LYS A 255 -9.67 14.76 -4.48
C LYS A 255 -9.87 13.25 -4.47
N VAL A 256 -9.97 12.63 -5.64
CA VAL A 256 -10.18 11.19 -5.76
C VAL A 256 -9.02 10.56 -6.52
N SER A 257 -8.51 9.47 -5.98
CA SER A 257 -7.54 8.57 -6.61
C SER A 257 -8.14 7.17 -6.68
N VAL A 258 -7.93 6.47 -7.79
CA VAL A 258 -8.47 5.12 -7.97
C VAL A 258 -7.35 4.15 -8.36
N ILE A 259 -7.34 2.98 -7.74
CA ILE A 259 -6.48 1.85 -8.09
C ILE A 259 -7.37 0.76 -8.68
N GLY A 260 -7.23 0.51 -9.99
CA GLY A 260 -7.94 -0.55 -10.71
C GLY A 260 -7.18 -1.88 -10.65
N LEU A 261 -7.84 -2.97 -10.26
CA LEU A 261 -7.17 -4.28 -10.15
C LEU A 261 -7.05 -5.04 -11.47
N SER A 262 -7.79 -4.69 -12.52
CA SER A 262 -7.77 -5.46 -13.77
C SER A 262 -7.61 -4.56 -14.99
N ALA A 263 -8.50 -3.60 -15.17
CA ALA A 263 -8.46 -2.71 -16.32
C ALA A 263 -8.92 -1.31 -15.96
N GLN A 264 -8.76 -0.40 -16.92
CA GLN A 264 -9.20 0.97 -16.83
C GLN A 264 -10.70 1.09 -17.11
N VAL A 265 -11.43 1.73 -16.21
CA VAL A 265 -12.86 2.03 -16.37
C VAL A 265 -13.04 3.50 -16.72
N ALA A 266 -13.74 3.80 -17.81
CA ALA A 266 -13.90 5.17 -18.33
C ALA A 266 -14.50 6.15 -17.30
N ILE A 267 -15.50 5.70 -16.54
CA ILE A 267 -16.12 6.51 -15.48
C ILE A 267 -15.14 6.82 -14.34
N CYS A 268 -14.30 5.86 -13.96
CA CYS A 268 -13.25 6.09 -12.95
C CYS A 268 -12.20 7.08 -13.46
N GLN A 269 -11.83 7.00 -14.74
CA GLN A 269 -10.91 7.96 -15.34
C GLN A 269 -11.49 9.37 -15.36
N GLU A 270 -12.77 9.50 -15.72
CA GLU A 270 -13.44 10.79 -15.70
C GLU A 270 -13.55 11.36 -14.27
N LEU A 271 -13.90 10.52 -13.29
CA LEU A 271 -13.95 10.90 -11.87
C LEU A 271 -12.60 11.47 -11.40
N VAL A 272 -11.51 10.77 -11.67
CA VAL A 272 -10.15 11.18 -11.26
C VAL A 272 -9.72 12.46 -11.99
N ASN A 273 -9.90 12.55 -13.31
CA ASN A 273 -9.52 13.73 -14.09
C ASN A 273 -10.27 14.98 -13.60
N ARG A 274 -11.59 14.85 -13.39
CA ARG A 274 -12.43 15.98 -13.01
C ARG A 274 -12.20 16.45 -11.58
N THR A 275 -11.99 15.53 -10.63
CA THR A 275 -11.74 15.89 -9.22
C THR A 275 -10.36 16.51 -9.00
N ASN A 276 -9.35 16.10 -9.79
CA ASN A 276 -7.99 16.62 -9.70
C ASN A 276 -7.70 17.79 -10.66
N LYS A 277 -8.72 18.29 -11.38
CA LYS A 277 -8.60 19.38 -12.37
C LYS A 277 -7.59 19.09 -13.49
N GLU A 278 -7.45 17.82 -13.86
CA GLU A 278 -6.59 17.38 -14.96
C GLU A 278 -7.38 17.37 -16.30
N PRO A 279 -6.72 17.63 -17.44
CA PRO A 279 -7.40 17.63 -18.74
C PRO A 279 -7.95 16.24 -19.09
N ARG A 280 -9.14 16.21 -19.69
CA ARG A 280 -9.93 14.99 -19.94
C ARG A 280 -9.22 13.93 -20.78
N SER A 281 -8.25 14.33 -21.61
CA SER A 281 -7.55 13.45 -22.56
C SER A 281 -6.25 12.84 -22.01
N THR A 282 -5.81 13.21 -20.81
CA THR A 282 -4.53 12.73 -20.27
C THR A 282 -4.78 11.55 -19.33
N GLN A 283 -3.93 10.52 -19.42
CA GLN A 283 -3.86 9.47 -18.42
C GLN A 283 -3.43 10.11 -17.09
N SER A 284 -4.35 10.20 -16.14
CA SER A 284 -4.06 10.78 -14.82
C SER A 284 -3.03 9.96 -14.07
N LYS A 285 -2.11 10.64 -13.38
CA LYS A 285 -1.20 9.99 -12.43
C LYS A 285 -1.93 9.35 -11.24
N HIS A 286 -3.13 9.85 -10.95
CA HIS A 286 -3.97 9.44 -9.82
C HIS A 286 -4.87 8.24 -10.13
N TYR A 287 -4.76 7.66 -11.34
CA TYR A 287 -5.40 6.42 -11.72
C TYR A 287 -4.37 5.35 -12.10
N GLY A 288 -4.15 4.39 -11.20
CA GLY A 288 -3.19 3.31 -11.39
C GLY A 288 -3.89 1.99 -11.68
N VAL A 289 -3.44 1.25 -12.70
CA VAL A 289 -3.88 -0.13 -12.95
C VAL A 289 -2.79 -1.09 -12.49
N ILE A 290 -3.14 -2.07 -11.68
CA ILE A 290 -2.16 -3.04 -11.17
C ILE A 290 -1.67 -3.94 -12.31
N MET A 291 -0.41 -4.36 -12.22
CA MET A 291 0.19 -5.31 -13.17
C MET A 291 0.58 -6.62 -12.46
N ASN A 292 1.01 -6.50 -11.21
CA ASN A 292 1.44 -7.60 -10.36
C ASN A 292 1.28 -7.21 -8.88
N GLU A 293 1.52 -8.16 -7.99
CA GLU A 293 1.42 -7.97 -6.54
C GLU A 293 2.35 -6.86 -6.01
N SER A 294 3.54 -6.71 -6.58
CA SER A 294 4.50 -5.66 -6.18
C SER A 294 4.04 -4.28 -6.63
N HIS A 295 3.56 -4.14 -7.87
CA HIS A 295 3.02 -2.88 -8.39
C HIS A 295 1.78 -2.44 -7.61
N PHE A 296 0.93 -3.37 -7.19
CA PHE A 296 -0.21 -3.03 -6.33
C PHE A 296 0.25 -2.44 -4.99
N LYS A 297 1.27 -3.04 -4.35
CA LYS A 297 1.85 -2.49 -3.12
C LYS A 297 2.48 -1.11 -3.36
N GLU A 298 3.17 -0.91 -4.49
CA GLU A 298 3.73 0.40 -4.84
C GLU A 298 2.65 1.47 -4.99
N LEU A 299 1.60 1.23 -5.78
CA LEU A 299 0.49 2.19 -5.96
C LEU A 299 -0.21 2.54 -4.65
N LEU A 300 -0.37 1.55 -3.76
CA LEU A 300 -0.95 1.77 -2.46
C LEU A 300 -0.04 2.65 -1.59
N MET A 301 1.28 2.41 -1.61
CA MET A 301 2.25 3.19 -0.83
C MET A 301 2.47 4.61 -1.41
N ASP A 302 2.34 4.79 -2.72
CA ASP A 302 2.39 6.13 -3.34
C ASP A 302 1.29 7.04 -2.75
N SER A 303 0.15 6.45 -2.37
CA SER A 303 -0.98 7.15 -1.73
C SER A 303 -0.70 7.60 -0.29
N VAL A 304 0.38 7.13 0.35
CA VAL A 304 0.82 7.58 1.68
C VAL A 304 1.34 9.02 1.64
N THR A 305 2.04 9.38 0.55
CA THR A 305 2.58 10.73 0.42
C THR A 305 1.43 11.74 0.19
N PRO A 306 1.40 12.88 0.92
CA PRO A 306 0.35 13.88 0.73
C PRO A 306 0.37 14.47 -0.68
N LEU A 307 -0.80 14.65 -1.28
CA LEU A 307 -0.89 15.24 -2.62
C LEU A 307 -0.39 16.70 -2.63
N PRO A 308 0.33 17.14 -3.67
CA PRO A 308 0.69 18.54 -3.84
C PRO A 308 -0.57 19.38 -4.12
N LEU A 309 -0.54 20.64 -3.67
CA LEU A 309 -1.55 21.62 -4.08
C LEU A 309 -1.33 22.01 -5.54
N THR A 310 -2.41 22.11 -6.29
CA THR A 310 -2.35 22.59 -7.68
C THR A 310 -2.07 24.10 -7.70
N GLU A 311 -1.44 24.61 -8.77
CA GLU A 311 -1.20 26.06 -8.88
C GLU A 311 -2.48 26.88 -8.81
N THR A 312 -3.59 26.34 -9.29
CA THR A 312 -4.91 27.00 -9.21
C THR A 312 -5.40 27.14 -7.77
N GLU A 313 -5.20 26.10 -6.95
CA GLU A 313 -5.52 26.13 -5.52
C GLU A 313 -4.60 27.13 -4.81
N LYS A 314 -3.30 27.15 -5.15
CA LYS A 314 -2.35 28.11 -4.59
C LYS A 314 -2.77 29.55 -4.87
N ARG A 315 -3.07 29.89 -6.13
CA ARG A 315 -3.55 31.24 -6.51
C ARG A 315 -4.88 31.62 -5.86
N ALA A 316 -5.80 30.66 -5.71
CA ALA A 316 -7.07 30.91 -5.02
C ALA A 316 -6.86 31.17 -3.52
N GLN A 317 -5.89 30.50 -2.89
CA GLN A 317 -5.51 30.78 -1.50
C GLN A 317 -4.88 32.17 -1.34
N ASP A 318 -4.04 32.57 -2.29
CA ASP A 318 -3.40 33.90 -2.29
C ASP A 318 -4.44 35.01 -2.53
N ALA A 319 -5.47 34.76 -3.35
CA ALA A 319 -6.51 35.74 -3.67
C ALA A 319 -7.59 35.92 -2.59
N GLN A 320 -7.85 34.91 -1.75
CA GLN A 320 -8.86 34.97 -0.69
C GLN A 320 -8.39 35.67 0.60
N THR A 321 -7.10 35.98 0.69
CA THR A 321 -6.51 36.58 1.88
C THR A 321 -6.01 37.97 1.49
N GLU A 322 -6.65 39.03 2.00
CA GLU A 322 -6.24 40.43 1.72
C GLU A 322 -4.77 40.71 2.11
N ASP A 323 -4.18 39.85 2.95
CA ASP A 323 -2.80 39.89 3.45
C ASP A 323 -1.88 38.75 2.93
N GLY A 324 -2.31 37.95 1.94
CA GLY A 324 -1.48 36.86 1.38
C GLY A 324 -1.08 35.75 2.37
N GLY A 325 -1.73 35.67 3.53
CA GLY A 325 -1.41 34.73 4.60
C GLY A 325 -2.00 33.32 4.41
N VAL A 326 -1.27 32.29 4.82
CA VAL A 326 -1.81 30.92 4.92
C VAL A 326 -2.69 30.83 6.18
N PRO A 327 -3.93 30.29 6.11
CA PRO A 327 -4.79 30.18 7.28
C PRO A 327 -4.15 29.27 8.32
N VAL A 328 -4.00 29.80 9.54
CA VAL A 328 -3.35 29.11 10.65
C VAL A 328 -4.40 28.35 11.45
N LEU A 329 -4.21 27.03 11.58
CA LEU A 329 -5.01 26.23 12.50
C LEU A 329 -4.47 26.36 13.92
N ARG A 330 -5.34 26.70 14.87
CA ARG A 330 -4.99 26.68 16.30
C ARG A 330 -4.87 25.23 16.78
N MET A 331 -3.69 24.87 17.29
CA MET A 331 -3.40 23.55 17.87
C MET A 331 -3.01 23.69 19.35
N GLY A 332 -3.22 22.62 20.12
CA GLY A 332 -2.84 22.52 21.52
C GLY A 332 -1.74 21.49 21.73
N PHE A 333 -0.68 21.87 22.44
CA PHE A 333 0.34 20.94 22.94
C PHE A 333 -0.01 20.55 24.37
N PRO A 334 -0.51 19.33 24.61
CA PRO A 334 -0.93 18.92 25.94
C PRO A 334 0.27 18.55 26.81
N SER A 335 0.15 18.78 28.11
CA SER A 335 1.12 18.27 29.08
C SER A 335 0.85 16.79 29.35
N LYS A 336 1.92 15.99 29.44
CA LYS A 336 1.84 14.61 29.89
C LYS A 336 1.55 14.60 31.39
N VAL A 337 0.43 14.00 31.77
CA VAL A 337 0.04 13.78 33.16
C VAL A 337 0.24 12.30 33.46
N GLN A 338 1.22 12.01 34.30
CA GLN A 338 1.37 10.68 34.85
C GLN A 338 0.57 10.62 36.14
N PRO A 339 -0.38 9.68 36.30
CA PRO A 339 -1.03 9.51 37.59
C PRO A 339 0.03 9.12 38.62
N THR A 340 0.17 9.92 39.67
CA THR A 340 1.07 9.63 40.78
C THR A 340 0.47 8.45 41.54
N LEU A 341 1.09 7.26 41.42
CA LEU A 341 0.74 6.10 42.23
C LEU A 341 1.21 6.36 43.67
N THR A 342 0.29 6.69 44.56
CA THR A 342 0.54 6.75 46.01
C THR A 342 0.19 5.41 46.64
N SER A 343 1.20 4.68 47.11
CA SER A 343 1.04 3.53 48.01
C SER A 343 1.36 3.98 49.43
N GLY A 344 0.44 3.79 50.38
CA GLY A 344 0.67 4.04 51.80
C GLY A 344 0.73 2.74 52.59
N VAL A 345 1.80 2.54 53.35
CA VAL A 345 1.87 1.58 54.48
C VAL A 345 2.10 2.40 55.75
N ALA A 346 1.27 2.18 56.77
CA ALA A 346 1.42 2.71 58.12
C ALA A 346 1.35 4.26 58.29
N GLY A 347 0.14 4.83 58.15
CA GLY A 347 -0.29 5.96 59.00
C GLY A 347 0.25 7.36 58.70
N THR A 348 0.77 7.63 57.50
CA THR A 348 1.08 9.00 57.06
C THR A 348 0.23 9.37 55.85
N ASP A 349 -0.59 10.42 56.00
CA ASP A 349 -1.43 10.98 54.94
C ASP A 349 -0.57 11.55 53.82
N MET A 350 -0.68 11.02 52.60
CA MET A 350 -0.30 11.73 51.37
C MET A 350 -1.24 11.38 50.20
N ILE A 351 -1.60 12.41 49.44
CA ILE A 351 -2.72 12.51 48.50
C ILE A 351 -2.70 11.47 47.38
N ILE A 352 -3.74 10.64 47.33
CA ILE A 352 -4.17 9.85 46.16
C ILE A 352 -5.02 10.75 45.26
N GLU A 353 -4.64 10.94 44.00
CA GLU A 353 -5.51 11.57 42.99
C GLU A 353 -6.06 10.49 42.04
N PHE A 354 -7.33 10.10 42.24
CA PHE A 354 -8.03 9.22 41.31
C PHE A 354 -8.25 9.91 39.96
N PRO A 355 -8.26 9.17 38.84
CA PRO A 355 -8.62 9.75 37.56
C PRO A 355 -10.10 10.15 37.57
N HIS A 356 -10.38 11.46 37.51
CA HIS A 356 -11.64 11.93 36.91
C HIS A 356 -11.60 11.57 35.42
N LEU A 357 -12.01 10.35 35.10
CA LEU A 357 -12.40 9.95 33.75
C LEU A 357 -13.66 10.75 33.42
N ASN A 358 -13.51 11.81 32.63
CA ASN A 358 -14.65 12.36 31.90
C ASN A 358 -15.08 11.29 30.89
N ALA A 359 -16.08 10.49 31.25
CA ALA A 359 -16.81 9.65 30.32
C ALA A 359 -17.59 10.57 29.35
N SER A 360 -16.92 11.11 28.34
CA SER A 360 -17.59 11.80 27.25
C SER A 360 -18.15 10.77 26.26
N PHE A 361 -19.22 10.10 26.68
CA PHE A 361 -20.25 9.54 25.78
C PHE A 361 -21.59 9.50 26.53
N PRO A 362 -22.45 10.51 26.35
CA PRO A 362 -23.88 10.32 26.43
C PRO A 362 -24.37 10.09 24.99
N THR A 363 -24.38 8.83 24.52
CA THR A 363 -25.27 8.48 23.41
C THR A 363 -26.68 8.29 24.00
N GLN A 364 -27.70 8.89 23.39
CA GLN A 364 -29.11 8.90 23.82
C GLN A 364 -29.81 7.52 23.80
N GLY A 365 -29.15 6.44 24.21
CA GLY A 365 -29.69 5.08 24.16
C GLY A 365 -29.51 4.25 25.44
N SER A 366 -29.09 4.84 26.56
CA SER A 366 -28.76 4.08 27.78
C SER A 366 -29.90 3.99 28.81
N GLU A 367 -31.15 3.83 28.37
CA GLU A 367 -32.25 3.45 29.28
C GLU A 367 -32.47 1.92 29.35
N GLU A 368 -31.92 1.14 28.40
CA GLU A 368 -32.12 -0.33 28.34
C GLU A 368 -31.01 -1.17 29.01
N SER A 369 -30.13 -0.60 29.82
CA SER A 369 -29.07 -1.37 30.51
C SER A 369 -29.02 -1.09 32.01
N ARG A 370 -30.18 -1.24 32.67
CA ARG A 370 -30.29 -1.27 34.13
C ARG A 370 -30.16 -2.68 34.71
N ASP A 371 -29.23 -3.49 34.19
CA ASP A 371 -28.80 -4.66 34.96
C ASP A 371 -27.85 -4.20 36.06
N ALA A 372 -28.36 -4.25 37.29
CA ALA A 372 -27.58 -3.99 38.48
C ALA A 372 -26.47 -5.05 38.59
N VAL A 373 -25.21 -4.64 38.45
CA VAL A 373 -24.07 -5.50 38.75
C VAL A 373 -23.97 -5.65 40.26
N GLU A 374 -24.40 -6.79 40.78
CA GLU A 374 -24.15 -7.19 42.17
C GLU A 374 -22.65 -7.41 42.38
N ILE A 375 -22.04 -6.60 43.25
CA ILE A 375 -20.65 -6.78 43.67
C ILE A 375 -20.60 -7.89 44.72
N GLN A 376 -20.34 -9.12 44.30
CA GLN A 376 -19.90 -10.17 45.21
C GLN A 376 -18.43 -9.95 45.60
N ASN A 377 -18.22 -9.58 46.87
CA ASN A 377 -16.93 -9.67 47.53
C ASN A 377 -16.45 -11.13 47.56
N ASN A 378 -15.49 -11.51 46.70
CA ASN A 378 -14.42 -12.44 47.06
C ASN A 378 -13.32 -12.58 46.00
N ARG A 379 -12.07 -12.48 46.48
CA ARG A 379 -10.78 -12.87 45.88
C ARG A 379 -10.34 -12.17 44.59
N ALA A 380 -9.59 -11.09 44.82
CA ALA A 380 -8.38 -10.65 44.10
C ALA A 380 -8.01 -11.46 42.84
N ILE A 381 -8.55 -11.03 41.70
CA ILE A 381 -7.79 -11.00 40.46
C ILE A 381 -7.35 -9.55 40.33
N ALA A 382 -6.05 -9.31 40.45
CA ALA A 382 -5.44 -8.02 40.21
C ALA A 382 -5.76 -7.59 38.77
N THR A 383 -6.82 -6.80 38.60
CA THR A 383 -7.02 -6.00 37.40
C THR A 383 -5.85 -5.04 37.36
N ALA A 384 -4.94 -5.28 36.43
CA ALA A 384 -3.75 -4.48 36.22
C ALA A 384 -4.14 -3.01 36.25
N SER A 385 -3.69 -2.30 37.29
CA SER A 385 -3.73 -0.85 37.36
C SER A 385 -2.82 -0.33 36.25
N SER A 386 -3.41 -0.19 35.06
CA SER A 386 -2.77 0.48 33.95
C SER A 386 -2.44 1.89 34.44
N SER A 387 -1.16 2.21 34.53
CA SER A 387 -0.67 3.57 34.67
C SER A 387 -1.01 4.29 33.36
N VAL A 388 -2.28 4.66 33.20
CA VAL A 388 -2.76 5.36 32.01
C VAL A 388 -2.12 6.73 32.04
N ILE A 389 -0.98 6.84 31.37
CA ILE A 389 -0.39 8.10 30.96
C ILE A 389 -1.50 8.86 30.24
N GLY A 390 -1.93 9.98 30.81
CA GLY A 390 -2.94 10.86 30.23
C GLY A 390 -2.29 12.13 29.71
N TYR A 391 -2.98 12.82 28.83
CA TYR A 391 -2.59 14.10 28.29
C TYR A 391 -3.61 15.15 28.69
N GLN A 392 -3.16 16.29 29.21
CA GLN A 392 -4.06 17.36 29.63
C GLN A 392 -4.16 18.44 28.57
N CYS A 393 -5.38 18.73 28.12
CA CYS A 393 -5.65 19.79 27.17
C CYS A 393 -5.23 21.16 27.74
N PRO A 394 -4.47 21.99 27.01
CA PRO A 394 -4.02 23.28 27.52
C PRO A 394 -5.17 24.27 27.74
N GLN A 395 -6.26 24.17 26.96
CA GLN A 395 -7.39 25.11 26.95
C GLN A 395 -8.46 24.77 28.00
N CYS A 396 -9.02 23.56 27.98
CA CYS A 396 -10.11 23.16 28.89
C CYS A 396 -9.66 22.27 30.05
N LYS A 397 -8.36 21.93 30.14
CA LYS A 397 -7.79 21.05 31.17
C LYS A 397 -8.35 19.63 31.23
N SER A 398 -9.20 19.23 30.26
CA SER A 398 -9.67 17.84 30.13
C SER A 398 -8.50 16.89 29.88
N LYS A 399 -8.57 15.72 30.52
CA LYS A 399 -7.62 14.62 30.34
C LYS A 399 -8.05 13.78 29.12
N VAL A 400 -7.07 13.33 28.33
CA VAL A 400 -7.27 12.55 27.10
C VAL A 400 -6.23 11.43 27.06
N CYS A 401 -6.61 10.23 26.62
CA CYS A 401 -5.73 9.06 26.69
C CYS A 401 -4.75 8.97 25.51
N ASN A 402 -5.20 9.31 24.30
CA ASN A 402 -4.45 9.12 23.07
C ASN A 402 -4.24 10.44 22.33
N LEU A 403 -3.10 10.56 21.67
CA LEU A 403 -2.77 11.65 20.76
C LEU A 403 -2.30 11.05 19.43
N PRO A 404 -2.51 11.76 18.30
CA PRO A 404 -3.21 13.02 18.17
C PRO A 404 -4.73 12.85 18.10
N THR A 405 -5.48 13.78 18.71
CA THR A 405 -6.95 13.74 18.69
C THR A 405 -7.56 15.12 18.90
N LEU A 406 -8.84 15.27 18.57
CA LEU A 406 -9.60 16.45 18.97
C LEU A 406 -10.00 16.35 20.44
N CYS A 407 -9.85 17.45 21.18
CA CYS A 407 -10.33 17.51 22.55
C CYS A 407 -11.86 17.41 22.59
N PRO A 408 -12.46 16.45 23.31
CA PRO A 408 -13.91 16.24 23.31
C PRO A 408 -14.69 17.39 23.96
N VAL A 409 -14.05 18.19 24.80
CA VAL A 409 -14.70 19.30 25.53
C VAL A 409 -14.64 20.62 24.76
N CYS A 410 -13.48 20.96 24.18
CA CYS A 410 -13.27 22.26 23.53
C CYS A 410 -13.02 22.21 22.02
N GLY A 411 -12.96 21.01 21.42
CA GLY A 411 -12.72 20.84 19.99
C GLY A 411 -11.30 21.17 19.51
N LEU A 412 -10.40 21.62 20.40
CA LEU A 412 -9.01 21.93 20.05
C LEU A 412 -8.24 20.67 19.62
N MET A 413 -7.53 20.73 18.50
CA MET A 413 -6.67 19.64 18.05
C MET A 413 -5.45 19.52 18.96
N LEU A 414 -5.30 18.37 19.61
CA LEU A 414 -4.20 18.06 20.52
C LEU A 414 -3.14 17.23 19.82
N ILE A 415 -1.91 17.73 19.79
CA ILE A 415 -0.77 17.11 19.11
C ILE A 415 0.51 17.24 19.95
N LEU A 416 1.48 16.37 19.70
CA LEU A 416 2.85 16.53 20.21
C LEU A 416 3.75 17.11 19.11
N SER A 417 4.85 17.74 19.51
CA SER A 417 5.88 18.22 18.59
C SER A 417 6.47 17.09 17.75
N THR A 418 6.57 15.88 18.31
CA THR A 418 7.04 14.68 17.59
C THR A 418 6.14 14.29 16.41
N HIS A 419 4.83 14.53 16.49
CA HIS A 419 3.90 14.26 15.39
C HIS A 419 4.14 15.22 14.22
N LEU A 420 4.41 16.50 14.49
CA LEU A 420 4.75 17.45 13.43
C LEU A 420 6.11 17.14 12.80
N ALA A 421 7.11 16.85 13.64
CA ALA A 421 8.47 16.55 13.19
C ALA A 421 8.51 15.37 12.21
N ARG A 422 7.71 14.33 12.49
CA ARG A 422 7.55 13.16 11.63
C ARG A 422 7.03 13.51 10.23
N SER A 423 6.09 14.44 10.11
CA SER A 423 5.57 14.87 8.80
C SER A 423 6.47 15.86 8.04
N TYR A 424 7.56 16.34 8.66
CA TYR A 424 8.41 17.41 8.11
C TYR A 424 9.15 16.99 6.84
N HIS A 425 9.51 15.72 6.70
CA HIS A 425 10.23 15.21 5.54
C HIS A 425 9.42 15.33 4.22
N HIS A 426 8.09 15.43 4.30
CA HIS A 426 7.24 15.72 3.13
C HIS A 426 7.34 17.18 2.66
N LEU A 427 7.66 18.11 3.56
CA LEU A 427 7.79 19.55 3.25
C LEU A 427 9.15 19.86 2.64
N VAL A 428 10.19 19.26 3.18
CA VAL A 428 11.58 19.48 2.77
C VAL A 428 12.18 18.13 2.38
N PRO A 429 11.88 17.63 1.15
CA PRO A 429 12.46 16.39 0.69
C PRO A 429 13.97 16.53 0.53
N LEU A 430 14.70 15.45 0.82
CA LEU A 430 16.13 15.41 0.60
C LEU A 430 16.43 15.48 -0.91
N ALA A 431 17.40 16.32 -1.29
CA ALA A 431 17.86 16.41 -2.66
C ALA A 431 18.61 15.12 -3.07
N GLN A 432 18.28 14.61 -4.25
CA GLN A 432 18.89 13.40 -4.80
C GLN A 432 20.41 13.52 -4.87
N PHE A 433 21.11 12.45 -4.46
CA PHE A 433 22.55 12.37 -4.63
C PHE A 433 22.92 12.12 -6.08
N LYS A 434 23.94 12.84 -6.58
CA LYS A 434 24.37 12.73 -7.97
C LYS A 434 25.36 11.59 -8.12
N GLU A 435 25.12 10.70 -9.07
CA GLU A 435 26.09 9.65 -9.43
C GLU A 435 27.37 10.28 -9.97
N VAL A 436 28.51 9.85 -9.42
CA VAL A 436 29.83 10.29 -9.86
C VAL A 436 30.20 9.48 -11.11
N PRO A 437 30.59 10.10 -12.24
CA PRO A 437 30.99 9.36 -13.42
C PRO A 437 32.27 8.55 -13.16
N VAL A 438 32.52 7.51 -13.96
CA VAL A 438 33.74 6.70 -13.85
C VAL A 438 34.95 7.57 -14.13
N ALA A 439 35.91 7.58 -13.19
CA ALA A 439 37.14 8.35 -13.27
C ALA A 439 38.35 7.47 -12.86
N PRO A 440 39.57 7.79 -13.35
CA PRO A 440 40.77 7.03 -13.00
C PRO A 440 41.21 7.26 -11.55
N VAL A 441 40.87 8.41 -10.96
CA VAL A 441 41.19 8.78 -9.57
C VAL A 441 39.94 9.38 -8.96
N TYR A 442 39.65 9.01 -7.71
CA TYR A 442 38.54 9.55 -6.93
C TYR A 442 39.05 10.16 -5.63
N ASP A 443 38.39 11.22 -5.15
CA ASP A 443 38.75 11.88 -3.89
C ASP A 443 38.39 11.04 -2.65
N SER A 444 37.45 10.11 -2.78
CA SER A 444 36.90 9.32 -1.68
C SER A 444 37.10 7.83 -1.90
N GLU A 445 37.83 7.20 -0.98
CA GLU A 445 38.07 5.75 -0.95
C GLU A 445 36.97 4.99 -0.19
N PHE A 446 36.35 5.62 0.80
CA PHE A 446 35.34 5.01 1.67
C PHE A 446 34.00 5.75 1.60
N CYS A 447 32.92 5.01 1.77
CA CYS A 447 31.58 5.57 1.95
C CYS A 447 31.50 6.32 3.28
N PHE A 448 31.04 7.58 3.25
CA PHE A 448 30.92 8.39 4.47
C PHE A 448 29.96 7.77 5.51
N GLY A 449 28.89 7.11 5.06
CA GLY A 449 27.87 6.52 5.94
C GLY A 449 28.28 5.19 6.56
N CYS A 450 28.68 4.21 5.74
CA CYS A 450 28.95 2.84 6.21
C CYS A 450 30.43 2.45 6.22
N GLN A 451 31.34 3.35 5.82
CA GLN A 451 32.78 3.09 5.71
C GLN A 451 33.17 1.93 4.79
N LEU A 452 32.24 1.50 3.91
CA LEU A 452 32.52 0.52 2.87
C LEU A 452 33.54 1.11 1.88
N ARG A 453 34.60 0.38 1.59
CA ARG A 453 35.57 0.75 0.55
C ARG A 453 34.93 0.70 -0.83
N PHE A 454 35.10 1.76 -1.61
CA PHE A 454 34.61 1.82 -2.98
C PHE A 454 35.54 1.08 -3.96
N PRO A 455 35.04 0.62 -5.12
CA PRO A 455 35.87 0.05 -6.18
C PRO A 455 36.90 1.05 -6.71
N ASP A 456 38.11 0.58 -7.02
CA ASP A 456 39.19 1.41 -7.55
C ASP A 456 38.86 1.95 -8.96
N GLY A 457 39.51 3.04 -9.38
CA GLY A 457 39.30 3.68 -10.68
C GLY A 457 39.79 2.83 -11.85
N VAL A 458 39.05 2.86 -12.96
CA VAL A 458 39.43 2.16 -14.20
C VAL A 458 40.36 3.06 -15.01
N LYS A 459 41.52 2.52 -15.43
CA LYS A 459 42.43 3.18 -16.38
C LYS A 459 41.90 2.98 -17.80
N ASN A 460 41.99 4.01 -18.66
CA ASN A 460 41.45 4.07 -20.04
C ASN A 460 41.97 3.03 -21.06
N GLY A 461 42.50 1.88 -20.64
CA GLY A 461 43.08 0.84 -21.50
C GLY A 461 42.19 -0.39 -21.77
N THR A 462 41.05 -0.53 -21.11
CA THR A 462 40.14 -1.69 -21.29
C THR A 462 39.06 -1.39 -22.32
N HIS A 463 38.87 -2.32 -23.26
CA HIS A 463 37.95 -2.27 -24.41
C HIS A 463 36.67 -1.44 -24.20
N LYS A 464 36.39 -0.52 -25.14
CA LYS A 464 35.22 0.40 -25.16
C LYS A 464 33.86 -0.27 -24.89
N GLY A 465 33.69 -1.56 -25.17
CA GLY A 465 32.45 -2.31 -24.94
C GLY A 465 32.17 -2.70 -23.48
N SER A 466 33.19 -2.71 -22.60
CA SER A 466 33.03 -3.08 -21.17
C SER A 466 32.85 -1.86 -20.25
N LEU A 467 33.20 -0.66 -20.73
CA LEU A 467 33.21 0.56 -19.93
C LEU A 467 31.80 1.13 -19.65
N GLU A 468 30.83 0.86 -20.53
CA GLU A 468 29.44 1.33 -20.36
C GLU A 468 28.67 0.56 -19.28
N SER A 469 29.08 -0.67 -18.92
CA SER A 469 28.45 -1.46 -17.86
C SER A 469 29.02 -1.19 -16.46
N MET A 470 30.21 -0.56 -16.37
CA MET A 470 30.87 -0.31 -15.09
C MET A 470 30.39 1.00 -14.46
N THR A 471 29.72 0.90 -13.31
CA THR A 471 29.32 2.07 -12.51
C THR A 471 30.37 2.40 -11.47
N SER A 472 30.59 3.69 -11.18
CA SER A 472 31.54 4.11 -10.13
C SER A 472 31.10 3.71 -8.72
N SER A 473 29.83 3.29 -8.56
CA SER A 473 29.17 2.96 -7.29
C SER A 473 29.19 4.09 -6.23
N ARG A 474 29.45 5.33 -6.66
CA ARG A 474 29.60 6.51 -5.81
C ARG A 474 28.48 7.52 -6.07
N TYR A 475 27.76 7.90 -5.01
CA TYR A 475 26.68 8.88 -5.03
C TYR A 475 27.06 10.06 -4.15
N ARG A 476 27.10 11.27 -4.72
CA ARG A 476 27.62 12.46 -4.04
C ARG A 476 26.51 13.43 -3.69
N CYS A 477 26.47 13.85 -2.44
CA CYS A 477 25.58 14.92 -1.99
C CYS A 477 26.05 16.28 -2.53
N LEU A 478 25.15 17.09 -3.08
CA LEU A 478 25.50 18.40 -3.65
C LEU A 478 25.85 19.46 -2.59
N ARG A 479 25.36 19.31 -1.35
CA ARG A 479 25.58 20.27 -0.26
C ARG A 479 26.88 20.01 0.49
N CYS A 480 27.04 18.84 1.11
CA CYS A 480 28.24 18.50 1.88
C CYS A 480 29.39 17.95 1.03
N LYS A 481 29.14 17.60 -0.25
CA LYS A 481 30.11 17.01 -1.20
C LYS A 481 30.69 15.65 -0.78
N GLN A 482 30.12 15.01 0.24
CA GLN A 482 30.51 13.66 0.68
C GLN A 482 29.95 12.58 -0.26
N SER A 483 30.67 11.45 -0.35
CA SER A 483 30.34 10.29 -1.19
C SER A 483 29.70 9.17 -0.37
N PHE A 484 28.63 8.59 -0.91
CA PHE A 484 27.84 7.49 -0.34
C PHE A 484 27.76 6.32 -1.33
N CYS A 485 27.58 5.09 -0.83
CA CYS A 485 27.25 3.93 -1.66
C CYS A 485 25.74 3.86 -1.92
N ILE A 486 25.31 3.01 -2.87
CA ILE A 486 23.89 2.87 -3.23
C ILE A 486 22.99 2.48 -2.03
N ASN A 487 23.47 1.62 -1.13
CA ASN A 487 22.68 1.21 0.03
C ASN A 487 22.49 2.36 1.02
N CYS A 488 23.55 3.16 1.25
CA CYS A 488 23.45 4.36 2.07
C CYS A 488 22.56 5.42 1.40
N ASP A 489 22.64 5.56 0.08
CA ASP A 489 21.78 6.47 -0.68
C ASP A 489 20.30 6.11 -0.52
N VAL A 490 19.94 4.84 -0.74
CA VAL A 490 18.57 4.32 -0.54
C VAL A 490 18.11 4.52 0.91
N PHE A 491 18.92 4.11 1.89
CA PHE A 491 18.57 4.24 3.31
C PHE A 491 18.36 5.70 3.74
N VAL A 492 19.21 6.60 3.25
CA VAL A 492 19.11 8.03 3.52
C VAL A 492 17.84 8.64 2.91
N HIS A 493 17.43 8.21 1.72
CA HIS A 493 16.24 8.74 1.06
C HIS A 493 14.93 8.09 1.53
N GLU A 494 14.93 6.81 1.91
CA GLU A 494 13.73 6.07 2.33
C GLU A 494 13.44 6.13 3.83
N VAL A 495 14.47 6.17 4.69
CA VAL A 495 14.29 6.01 6.15
C VAL A 495 14.74 7.26 6.91
N LEU A 496 15.96 7.74 6.67
CA LEU A 496 16.49 8.87 7.46
C LEU A 496 15.95 10.23 7.02
N HIS A 497 15.63 10.36 5.73
CA HIS A 497 15.24 11.59 5.03
C HIS A 497 16.18 12.80 5.27
N THR A 498 17.38 12.55 5.76
CA THR A 498 18.37 13.55 6.15
C THR A 498 19.77 13.06 5.77
N CYS A 499 20.61 13.95 5.23
CA CYS A 499 21.97 13.59 4.85
C CYS A 499 22.90 13.69 6.08
N PRO A 500 23.53 12.59 6.53
CA PRO A 500 24.40 12.61 7.71
C PRO A 500 25.60 13.57 7.56
N GLY A 501 26.11 13.74 6.33
CA GLY A 501 27.21 14.65 6.06
C GLY A 501 26.82 16.13 6.09
N CYS A 502 25.53 16.46 5.95
CA CYS A 502 25.04 17.83 6.10
C CYS A 502 24.76 18.17 7.56
N GLU A 503 24.30 17.21 8.37
CA GLU A 503 24.05 17.39 9.81
C GLU A 503 25.34 17.47 10.64
N ASN A 504 26.41 16.82 10.21
CA ASN A 504 27.71 16.88 10.91
C ASN A 504 28.52 18.17 10.61
N ARG A 505 27.92 19.14 9.92
CA ARG A 505 28.52 20.44 9.60
C ARG A 505 27.66 21.54 10.19
#